data_AF-A0A1F2QRW7-F1
#
_entry.id   AF-A0A1F2QRW7-F1
#
_cell.length_a   1.000
_cell.length_b   1.000
_cell.length_c   1.000
_cell.angle_alpha   90.00
_cell.angle_beta   90.00
_cell.angle_gamma   90.00
#
_symmetry.space_group_name_H-M   'P 1'
#
loop_
_entity.id
_entity.type
_entity.pdbx_description
1 polymer ?
#
loop_
_entity_poly.entity_id
_entity_poly.type
_entity_poly.pdbx_seq_one_letter_code
_entity_poly.pdbx_strand_id
1 'polypeptide(L)'
;MAGYSGTPLPKKLGIKPGSRVALIGAPPDFARTLGPLPGGATVSADARSSANVVLLFAWSRAELGRRFARAVKAMAEGGALWIVWPKKASGLARDLGEGEVRG
;
A
#
# COMPACT_ATOMS: atom_id res chain seq x y z
N MET A 1 -2.77 21.84 7.13
CA MET A 1 -3.43 21.57 5.84
C MET A 1 -2.35 21.23 4.82
N ALA A 2 -2.03 19.94 4.65
CA ALA A 2 -0.98 19.48 3.73
C ALA A 2 -1.63 19.03 2.43
N GLY A 3 -1.68 19.93 1.44
CA GLY A 3 -2.12 19.60 0.10
C GLY A 3 -1.06 18.82 -0.65
N TYR A 4 -1.46 17.85 -1.47
CA TYR A 4 -0.78 17.52 -2.73
C TYR A 4 -1.76 16.82 -3.66
N SER A 5 -2.01 17.45 -4.81
CA SER A 5 -2.80 17.00 -5.97
C SER A 5 -4.28 16.71 -5.68
N GLY A 6 -5.17 17.52 -6.27
CA GLY A 6 -6.64 17.36 -6.26
C GLY A 6 -7.15 16.07 -6.92
N THR A 7 -6.25 15.13 -7.24
CA THR A 7 -6.59 13.78 -7.64
C THR A 7 -6.83 12.92 -6.38
N PRO A 8 -8.00 12.27 -6.25
CA PRO A 8 -8.28 11.38 -5.13
C PRO A 8 -7.19 10.32 -4.95
N LEU A 9 -6.82 10.03 -3.70
CA LEU A 9 -5.77 9.06 -3.37
C LEU A 9 -5.92 7.72 -4.11
N PRO A 10 -7.12 7.13 -4.27
CA PRO A 10 -7.26 5.88 -5.01
C PRO A 10 -6.75 5.96 -6.45
N LYS A 11 -7.00 7.08 -7.13
CA LYS A 11 -6.54 7.27 -8.51
C LYS A 11 -5.01 7.42 -8.59
N LYS A 12 -4.37 8.02 -7.57
CA LYS A 12 -2.89 8.07 -7.49
C LYS A 12 -2.29 6.68 -7.29
N LEU A 13 -2.97 5.83 -6.53
CA LEU A 13 -2.56 4.45 -6.27
C LEU A 13 -2.87 3.49 -7.44
N GLY A 14 -3.45 4.00 -8.53
CA GLY A 14 -3.84 3.18 -9.68
C GLY A 14 -5.08 2.31 -9.43
N ILE A 15 -5.86 2.60 -8.38
CA ILE A 15 -7.12 1.90 -8.10
C ILE A 15 -8.15 2.34 -9.16
N LYS A 16 -8.67 1.36 -9.89
CA LYS A 16 -9.66 1.51 -10.96
C LYS A 16 -10.97 0.82 -10.56
N PRO A 17 -12.08 1.05 -11.28
CA PRO A 17 -13.29 0.24 -11.09
C PRO A 17 -12.99 -1.25 -11.15
N GLY A 18 -13.56 -2.03 -10.24
CA GLY A 18 -13.31 -3.48 -10.12
C GLY A 18 -11.93 -3.87 -9.56
N SER A 19 -11.08 -2.91 -9.16
CA SER A 19 -9.78 -3.22 -8.55
C SER A 19 -9.92 -4.05 -7.27
N ARG A 20 -8.99 -4.97 -7.08
CA ARG A 20 -8.78 -5.72 -5.84
C ARG A 20 -7.54 -5.18 -5.16
N VAL A 21 -7.75 -4.50 -4.04
CA VAL A 21 -6.69 -3.84 -3.27
C VAL A 21 -6.33 -4.71 -2.07
N ALA A 22 -5.07 -5.13 -1.98
CA ALA A 22 -4.56 -5.85 -0.82
C ALA A 22 -3.78 -4.89 0.10
N LEU A 23 -4.16 -4.84 1.38
CA LEU A 23 -3.46 -4.10 2.42
C LEU A 23 -2.63 -5.08 3.25
N ILE A 24 -1.30 -5.06 3.08
CA ILE A 24 -0.42 -5.99 3.78
C ILE A 24 0.28 -5.26 4.92
N GLY A 25 -0.07 -5.65 6.14
CA GLY A 25 0.50 -5.06 7.36
C GLY A 25 -0.03 -3.66 7.65
N ALA A 26 -1.09 -3.19 6.99
CA ALA A 26 -1.62 -1.85 7.20
C ALA A 26 -2.16 -1.64 8.63
N PRO A 27 -2.15 -0.39 9.14
CA PRO A 27 -2.87 -0.04 10.35
C PRO A 27 -4.38 -0.36 10.22
N PRO A 28 -5.08 -0.71 11.32
CA PRO A 28 -6.49 -1.13 11.31
C PRO A 28 -7.43 -0.18 10.55
N ASP A 29 -7.16 1.14 10.59
CA ASP A 29 -8.03 2.16 10.01
C ASP A 29 -7.56 2.71 8.66
N PHE A 30 -6.47 2.19 8.08
CA PHE A 30 -5.92 2.75 6.85
C PHE A 30 -6.91 2.71 5.68
N ALA A 31 -7.76 1.67 5.60
CA ALA A 31 -8.78 1.57 4.56
C ALA A 31 -9.69 2.82 4.48
N ARG A 32 -9.94 3.49 5.62
CA ARG A 32 -10.74 4.72 5.68
C ARG A 32 -10.03 5.90 5.01
N THR A 33 -8.70 5.92 5.02
CA THR A 33 -7.89 6.99 4.40
C THR A 33 -7.91 6.94 2.87
N LEU A 34 -8.25 5.80 2.28
CA LEU A 34 -8.46 5.68 0.84
C LEU A 34 -9.67 6.51 0.37
N GLY A 35 -10.62 6.76 1.26
CA GLY A 35 -11.87 7.44 0.91
C GLY A 35 -12.75 6.60 -0.03
N PRO A 36 -13.69 7.24 -0.75
CA PRO A 36 -14.57 6.54 -1.69
C PRO A 36 -13.77 5.83 -2.79
N LEU A 37 -14.02 4.53 -2.94
CA LEU A 37 -13.38 3.74 -3.98
C LEU A 37 -14.17 3.83 -5.30
N PRO A 38 -13.49 3.69 -6.46
CA PRO A 38 -14.17 3.52 -7.74
C PRO A 38 -15.13 2.32 -7.73
N GLY A 39 -16.18 2.38 -8.55
CA GLY A 39 -17.24 1.37 -8.57
C GLY A 39 -16.74 -0.06 -8.63
N GLY A 40 -17.23 -0.92 -7.73
CA GLY A 40 -16.87 -2.34 -7.66
C GLY A 40 -15.45 -2.64 -7.19
N ALA A 41 -14.65 -1.64 -6.82
CA ALA A 41 -13.35 -1.88 -6.20
C ALA A 41 -13.52 -2.39 -4.77
N THR A 42 -12.64 -3.29 -4.35
CA THR A 42 -12.67 -3.97 -3.05
C THR A 42 -11.33 -3.82 -2.36
N VAL A 43 -11.36 -3.73 -1.03
CA VAL A 43 -10.16 -3.67 -0.18
C VAL A 43 -10.19 -4.86 0.77
N SER A 44 -9.06 -5.55 0.89
CA SER A 44 -8.90 -6.66 1.83
C SER A 44 -7.57 -6.54 2.56
N ALA A 45 -7.57 -6.85 3.86
CA ALA A 45 -6.35 -7.06 4.63
C ALA A 45 -5.70 -8.42 4.33
N ASP A 46 -6.41 -9.31 3.62
CA ASP A 46 -5.90 -10.60 3.22
C ASP A 46 -5.11 -10.46 1.92
N ALA A 47 -3.88 -10.96 1.94
CA ALA A 47 -3.06 -11.15 0.76
C ALA A 47 -3.60 -12.34 -0.06
N ARG A 48 -4.79 -12.18 -0.67
CA ARG A 48 -5.32 -13.15 -1.63
C ARG A 48 -4.58 -12.99 -2.95
N SER A 49 -4.24 -14.11 -3.58
CA SER A 49 -3.74 -14.12 -4.95
C SER A 49 -4.75 -13.45 -5.87
N SER A 50 -4.28 -12.55 -6.74
CA SER A 50 -5.04 -11.74 -7.72
C SER A 50 -5.31 -10.26 -7.36
N ALA A 51 -4.56 -9.64 -6.45
CA ALA A 51 -4.68 -8.21 -6.17
C ALA A 51 -3.99 -7.40 -7.28
N ASN A 52 -4.71 -6.50 -7.95
CA ASN A 52 -4.12 -5.63 -8.98
C ASN A 52 -3.52 -4.35 -8.39
N VAL A 53 -3.81 -4.04 -7.12
CA VAL A 53 -3.08 -3.03 -6.33
C VAL A 53 -2.72 -3.64 -4.98
N VAL A 54 -1.44 -3.68 -4.64
CA VAL A 54 -0.94 -4.13 -3.33
C VAL A 54 -0.31 -2.94 -2.61
N LEU A 55 -0.79 -2.63 -1.40
CA LEU A 55 -0.18 -1.65 -0.51
C LEU A 55 0.53 -2.41 0.62
N LEU A 56 1.85 -2.49 0.54
CA LEU A 56 2.71 -3.13 1.52
C LEU A 56 3.20 -2.12 2.54
N PHE A 57 2.75 -2.25 3.78
CA PHE A 57 3.19 -1.41 4.88
C PHE A 57 4.40 -2.04 5.59
N ALA A 58 5.46 -1.27 5.73
CA ALA A 58 6.66 -1.64 6.45
C ALA A 58 7.18 -0.48 7.31
N TRP A 59 7.53 -0.79 8.56
CA TRP A 59 8.12 0.12 9.54
C TRP A 59 9.63 -0.11 9.69
N SER A 60 10.12 -1.26 9.21
CA SER A 60 11.55 -1.51 9.09
C SER A 60 11.98 -2.31 7.87
N ARG A 61 13.28 -2.26 7.54
CA ARG A 61 13.83 -2.95 6.36
C ARG A 61 13.68 -4.46 6.51
N ALA A 62 13.89 -4.95 7.73
CA ALA A 62 13.65 -6.34 8.07
C ALA A 62 12.18 -6.75 7.85
N GLU A 63 11.23 -5.88 8.16
CA GLU A 63 9.80 -6.13 7.95
C GLU A 63 9.42 -6.09 6.47
N LEU A 64 9.98 -5.15 5.71
CA LEU A 64 9.85 -5.12 4.26
C LEU A 64 10.35 -6.44 3.65
N GLY A 65 11.56 -6.87 3.99
CA GLY A 65 12.14 -8.13 3.50
C GLY A 65 11.27 -9.35 3.81
N ARG A 66 10.74 -9.46 5.03
CA ARG A 66 9.86 -10.57 5.42
C ARG A 66 8.53 -10.59 4.65
N ARG A 67 8.00 -9.43 4.27
CA ARG A 67 6.67 -9.30 3.66
C ARG A 67 6.70 -9.17 2.14
N PHE A 68 7.84 -8.80 1.57
CA PHE A 68 7.96 -8.54 0.13
C PHE A 68 7.54 -9.74 -0.71
N ALA A 69 8.04 -10.94 -0.39
CA ALA A 69 7.67 -12.16 -1.10
C ALA A 69 6.16 -12.45 -1.05
N ARG A 70 5.52 -12.21 0.11
CA ARG A 70 4.06 -12.34 0.26
C ARG A 70 3.31 -11.32 -0.58
N ALA A 71 3.80 -10.09 -0.65
CA ALA A 71 3.21 -9.02 -1.45
C ALA A 71 3.27 -9.31 -2.95
N VAL A 72 4.44 -9.77 -3.43
CA VAL A 72 4.61 -10.20 -4.82
C VAL A 72 3.69 -11.37 -5.16
N LYS A 73 3.58 -12.38 -4.28
CA LYS A 73 2.69 -13.53 -4.49
C LYS A 73 1.20 -13.17 -4.52
N ALA A 74 0.80 -12.14 -3.79
CA ALA A 74 -0.58 -11.67 -3.79
C ALA A 74 -0.95 -10.89 -5.05
N MET A 75 0.05 -10.31 -5.73
CA MET A 75 -0.15 -9.45 -6.88
C MET A 75 -0.61 -10.25 -8.11
N ALA A 76 -1.61 -9.73 -8.80
CA ALA A 76 -1.99 -10.20 -10.13
C ALA A 76 -0.89 -9.88 -11.15
N GLU A 77 -0.86 -10.59 -12.26
CA GLU A 77 -0.02 -10.24 -13.39
C GLU A 77 -0.31 -8.81 -13.86
N GLY A 78 0.73 -8.01 -14.08
CA GLY A 78 0.61 -6.58 -14.42
C GLY A 78 0.07 -5.69 -13.29
N GLY A 79 -0.04 -6.20 -12.07
CA GLY A 79 -0.47 -5.44 -10.89
C GLY A 79 0.58 -4.45 -10.40
N ALA A 80 0.15 -3.50 -9.56
CA ALA A 80 1.01 -2.51 -8.95
C ALA A 80 1.31 -2.85 -7.48
N LEU A 81 2.59 -2.79 -7.09
CA LEU A 81 3.03 -2.87 -5.69
C LEU A 81 3.49 -1.49 -5.21
N TRP A 82 2.83 -1.00 -4.17
CA TRP A 82 3.22 0.21 -3.45
C TRP A 82 3.84 -0.18 -2.11
N ILE A 83 5.03 0.32 -1.83
CA ILE A 83 5.64 0.23 -0.50
C ILE A 83 5.25 1.50 0.26
N VAL A 84 4.66 1.33 1.44
CA VAL A 84 4.16 2.40 2.28
C VAL A 84 4.90 2.37 3.61
N TRP A 85 5.47 3.49 4.02
CA TRP A 85 6.21 3.62 5.27
C TRP A 85 5.79 4.89 6.02
N PRO A 86 5.82 4.88 7.36
CA PRO A 86 5.52 6.07 8.15
C PRO A 86 6.55 7.17 7.88
N LYS A 87 6.09 8.43 7.90
CA LYS A 87 6.98 9.58 7.83
C LYS A 87 7.96 9.54 9.01
N LYS A 88 9.24 9.85 8.78
CA LYS A 88 10.36 9.78 9.74
C LYS A 88 10.12 10.51 11.08
N ALA A 89 9.17 11.46 11.14
CA ALA A 89 8.79 12.19 12.36
C ALA A 89 7.80 11.44 13.27
N SER A 90 7.20 10.35 12.80
CA SER A 90 6.47 9.41 13.63
C SER A 90 7.51 8.49 14.24
N GLY A 91 7.73 8.50 15.56
CA GLY A 91 8.68 7.63 16.28
C GLY A 91 8.46 6.11 16.11
N LEU A 92 7.59 5.72 15.17
CA LEU A 92 7.34 4.37 14.68
C LEU A 92 8.27 3.95 13.53
N ALA A 93 8.88 4.89 12.80
CA ALA A 93 9.86 4.59 11.74
C ALA A 93 11.21 4.25 12.39
N ARG A 94 11.68 2.99 12.26
CA ARG A 94 12.94 2.59 12.88
C ARG A 94 14.13 2.77 11.96
N ASP A 95 14.05 2.31 10.71
CA ASP A 95 15.16 2.38 9.74
C ASP A 95 14.73 2.63 8.28
N LEU A 96 13.42 2.64 7.95
CA LEU A 96 12.99 2.91 6.56
C LEU A 96 13.04 4.40 6.19
N GLY A 97 13.82 4.71 5.13
CA GLY A 97 13.84 6.02 4.46
C GLY A 97 13.87 5.88 2.95
N GLU A 98 13.65 6.99 2.23
CA GLU A 98 13.55 7.02 0.76
C GLU A 98 14.79 6.46 0.03
N GLY A 99 15.97 6.56 0.67
CA GLY A 99 17.24 6.04 0.14
C GLY A 99 17.39 4.51 0.15
N GLU A 100 16.67 3.79 1.02
CA GLU A 100 16.79 2.32 1.13
C GLU A 100 15.78 1.56 0.26
N VAL A 101 14.71 2.21 -0.19
CA VAL A 101 13.68 1.59 -1.06
C VAL A 101 14.11 1.60 -2.53
N ARG A 102 15.05 2.47 -2.90
CA ARG A 102 15.52 2.66 -4.29
C ARG A 102 16.86 1.98 -4.59
N GLY A 103 17.52 1.39 -3.58
CA GLY A 103 18.83 0.75 -3.68
C GLY A 103 18.75 -0.72 -4.06
#